data_AF-A0A1Y0RNY6-F1
#
_entry.id   AF-A0A1Y0RNY6-F1
#
_cell.length_a   1.000
_cell.length_b   1.000
_cell.length_c   1.000
_cell.angle_alpha   90.00
_cell.angle_beta   90.00
_cell.angle_gamma   90.00
#
_symmetry.space_group_name_H-M   'P 1'
#
loop_
_entity.id
_entity.type
_entity.pdbx_description
1 polymer ?
#
loop_
_entity_poly.entity_id
_entity_poly.type
_entity_poly.pdbx_seq_one_letter_code
_entity_poly.pdbx_strand_id
1 'polypeptide(L)'
;MRKSKVSTTIDADYINKQYSKFLSSLSIEFRFSLNCLLSWIHLWRQSRCDHNATVQAFEIIEQHIELQNLLLDQLLNWRLAPQEINPDVFSVSLNVDLICQKLRKFQASVVSEFKSYLDRTDDLTQQWRQGHLDYSATIQALKEIEQNTMRQSQLLEKLLNWGFEPNKLDYEFSIASQAEKA
;
A
#
# COMPACT_ATOMS: atom_id res chain seq x y z
N MET A 1 30.93 24.24 -29.44
CA MET A 1 29.53 23.78 -29.55
C MET A 1 29.04 23.42 -28.14
N ARG A 2 28.15 24.23 -27.55
CA ARG A 2 27.51 23.89 -26.26
C ARG A 2 26.46 22.81 -26.54
N LYS A 3 26.61 21.63 -25.93
CA LYS A 3 25.54 20.63 -25.92
C LYS A 3 24.34 21.27 -25.21
N SER A 4 23.31 21.62 -25.95
CA SER A 4 22.04 22.06 -25.37
C SER A 4 21.52 20.92 -24.50
N LYS A 5 21.53 21.14 -23.19
CA LYS A 5 20.90 20.24 -22.22
C LYS A 5 19.39 20.32 -22.49
N VAL A 6 18.89 19.42 -23.34
CA VAL A 6 17.47 19.31 -23.65
C VAL A 6 16.80 18.85 -22.35
N SER A 7 16.26 19.83 -21.61
CA SER A 7 15.53 19.63 -20.37
C SER A 7 14.08 19.35 -20.73
N THR A 8 13.76 18.09 -20.98
CA THR A 8 12.38 17.65 -21.23
C THR A 8 11.71 17.41 -19.88
N THR A 9 10.86 18.34 -19.45
CA THR A 9 10.00 18.22 -18.27
C THR A 9 8.87 17.23 -18.54
N ILE A 10 8.85 16.11 -17.82
CA ILE A 10 7.64 15.29 -17.72
C ILE A 10 6.70 16.01 -16.75
N ASP A 11 5.44 16.13 -17.15
CA ASP A 11 4.40 16.72 -16.34
C ASP A 11 4.16 15.85 -15.09
N ALA A 12 4.53 16.40 -13.93
CA ALA A 12 4.27 15.84 -12.61
C ALA A 12 2.79 15.48 -12.44
N ASP A 13 1.90 16.32 -12.98
CA ASP A 13 0.46 16.16 -12.87
C ASP A 13 -0.02 14.94 -13.67
N TYR A 14 0.65 14.63 -14.79
CA TYR A 14 0.36 13.42 -15.56
C TYR A 14 0.66 12.15 -14.76
N ILE A 15 1.85 12.07 -14.14
CA ILE A 15 2.24 10.91 -13.32
C ILE A 15 1.30 10.77 -12.12
N ASN A 16 1.03 11.86 -11.41
CA ASN A 16 0.10 11.89 -10.29
C ASN A 16 -1.28 11.40 -10.72
N LYS A 17 -1.80 11.86 -11.86
CA LYS A 17 -3.10 11.45 -12.39
C LYS A 17 -3.17 9.96 -12.71
N GLN A 18 -2.14 9.39 -13.35
CA GLN A 18 -2.15 7.95 -13.66
C GLN A 18 -2.02 7.10 -12.39
N TYR A 19 -1.18 7.51 -11.45
CA TYR A 19 -1.06 6.86 -10.17
C TYR A 19 -2.36 6.91 -9.37
N SER A 20 -3.00 8.09 -9.26
CA SER A 20 -4.28 8.24 -8.57
C SER A 20 -5.39 7.39 -9.21
N LYS A 21 -5.44 7.27 -10.54
CA LYS A 21 -6.41 6.40 -11.21
C LYS A 21 -6.21 4.93 -10.83
N PHE A 22 -5.00 4.42 -10.99
CA PHE A 22 -4.67 3.05 -10.60
C PHE A 22 -5.01 2.79 -9.13
N LEU A 23 -4.55 3.69 -8.26
CA LEU A 23 -4.72 3.53 -6.83
C LEU A 23 -6.20 3.64 -6.43
N SER A 24 -7.01 4.44 -7.12
CA SER A 24 -8.46 4.51 -6.87
C SER A 24 -9.15 3.16 -7.05
N SER A 25 -8.82 2.41 -8.11
CA SER A 25 -9.37 1.07 -8.36
C SER A 25 -8.95 0.10 -7.25
N LEU A 26 -7.65 0.05 -6.95
CA LEU A 26 -7.09 -0.84 -5.93
C LEU A 26 -7.62 -0.50 -4.52
N SER A 27 -7.86 0.78 -4.26
CA SER A 27 -8.36 1.26 -2.96
C SER A 27 -9.75 0.75 -2.63
N ILE A 28 -10.60 0.55 -3.63
CA ILE A 28 -11.96 0.04 -3.44
C ILE A 28 -11.87 -1.38 -2.92
N GLU A 29 -11.01 -2.21 -3.53
CA GLU A 29 -10.82 -3.61 -3.15
C GLU A 29 -10.17 -3.73 -1.77
N PHE A 30 -9.15 -2.92 -1.47
CA PHE A 30 -8.57 -2.88 -0.12
C PHE A 30 -9.58 -2.45 0.94
N ARG A 31 -10.35 -1.37 0.69
CA ARG A 31 -11.37 -0.88 1.64
C ARG A 31 -12.47 -1.90 1.84
N PHE A 32 -12.92 -2.55 0.77
CA PHE A 32 -13.88 -3.64 0.86
C PHE A 32 -13.33 -4.75 1.77
N SER A 33 -12.09 -5.19 1.53
CA SER A 33 -11.48 -6.25 2.32
C SER A 33 -11.36 -5.88 3.80
N LEU A 34 -10.82 -4.70 4.11
CA LEU A 34 -10.67 -4.22 5.49
C LEU A 34 -12.01 -4.04 6.19
N ASN A 35 -13.03 -3.52 5.49
CA ASN A 35 -14.36 -3.35 6.05
C ASN A 35 -15.05 -4.70 6.33
N CYS A 36 -14.82 -5.71 5.49
CA CYS A 36 -15.29 -7.08 5.74
C CYS A 36 -14.70 -7.62 7.04
N LEU A 37 -13.37 -7.54 7.22
CA LEU A 37 -12.70 -7.95 8.46
C LEU A 37 -13.30 -7.27 9.70
N LEU A 38 -13.40 -5.94 9.67
CA LEU A 38 -13.95 -5.17 10.80
C LEU A 38 -15.42 -5.51 11.08
N SER A 39 -16.22 -5.73 10.04
CA SER A 39 -17.63 -6.08 10.20
C SER A 39 -17.81 -7.44 10.86
N TRP A 40 -17.01 -8.44 10.47
CA TRP A 40 -17.09 -9.77 11.08
C TRP A 40 -16.61 -9.77 12.53
N ILE A 41 -15.54 -9.04 12.84
CA ILE A 41 -15.09 -8.86 14.23
C ILE A 41 -16.17 -8.16 15.06
N HIS A 42 -16.84 -7.16 14.48
CA HIS A 42 -17.94 -6.47 15.13
C HIS A 42 -19.13 -7.40 15.42
N LEU A 43 -19.54 -8.20 14.44
CA LEU A 43 -20.61 -9.20 14.60
C LEU A 43 -20.25 -10.25 15.65
N TRP A 44 -19.02 -10.75 15.63
CA TRP A 44 -18.51 -11.69 16.63
C TRP A 44 -18.57 -11.12 18.05
N ARG A 45 -18.23 -9.83 18.24
CA ARG A 45 -18.38 -9.15 19.54
C ARG A 45 -19.83 -9.07 19.99
N GLN A 46 -20.77 -8.89 19.06
CA GLN A 46 -22.20 -8.81 19.37
C GLN A 46 -22.82 -10.19 19.66
N SER A 47 -22.35 -11.25 19.02
CA SER A 47 -22.90 -12.61 19.19
C SER A 47 -22.46 -13.32 20.48
N ARG A 48 -21.77 -12.60 21.38
CA ARG A 48 -21.24 -13.12 22.65
C ARG A 48 -20.26 -14.29 22.47
N CYS A 49 -19.43 -14.23 21.43
CA CYS A 49 -18.37 -15.22 21.20
C CYS A 49 -18.91 -16.65 21.01
N ASP A 50 -20.03 -16.80 20.30
CA ASP A 50 -20.50 -18.13 19.94
C ASP A 50 -19.47 -18.84 19.02
N HIS A 51 -19.41 -20.16 19.12
CA HIS A 51 -18.41 -20.95 18.41
C HIS A 51 -18.56 -20.83 16.88
N ASN A 52 -19.79 -20.83 16.36
CA ASN A 52 -20.04 -20.79 14.92
C ASN A 52 -19.66 -19.44 14.31
N ALA A 53 -19.98 -18.33 14.99
CA ALA A 53 -19.57 -16.99 14.60
C ALA A 53 -18.06 -16.81 14.68
N THR A 54 -17.41 -17.45 15.65
CA THR A 54 -15.95 -17.47 15.74
C THR A 54 -15.35 -18.18 14.54
N VAL A 55 -15.86 -19.37 14.19
CA VAL A 55 -15.42 -20.12 13.00
C VAL A 55 -15.60 -19.30 11.74
N GLN A 56 -16.79 -18.75 11.51
CA GLN A 56 -17.07 -17.91 10.34
C GLN A 56 -16.18 -16.67 10.28
N ALA A 57 -15.93 -16.01 11.42
CA ALA A 57 -15.05 -14.85 11.46
C ALA A 57 -13.63 -15.19 11.00
N PHE A 58 -13.04 -16.29 11.50
CA PHE A 58 -11.70 -16.71 11.10
C PHE A 58 -11.62 -17.20 9.65
N GLU A 59 -12.65 -17.87 9.13
CA GLU A 59 -12.73 -18.25 7.72
C GLU A 59 -12.73 -17.02 6.79
N ILE A 60 -13.51 -16.00 7.14
CA ILE A 60 -13.53 -14.76 6.36
C ILE A 60 -12.21 -14.01 6.52
N ILE A 61 -11.63 -13.97 7.73
CA ILE A 61 -10.32 -13.35 7.95
C ILE A 61 -9.28 -13.97 7.01
N GLU A 62 -9.19 -15.30 6.96
CA GLU A 62 -8.25 -16.02 6.10
C GLU A 62 -8.41 -15.66 4.60
N GLN A 63 -9.63 -15.70 4.07
CA GLN A 63 -9.89 -15.36 2.66
C GLN A 63 -9.47 -13.92 2.33
N HIS A 64 -9.69 -13.00 3.26
CA HIS A 64 -9.36 -11.59 3.06
C HIS A 64 -7.87 -11.28 3.24
N ILE A 65 -7.14 -12.11 3.98
CA ILE A 65 -5.67 -12.06 4.03
C ILE A 65 -5.08 -12.39 2.66
N GLU A 66 -5.56 -13.47 2.02
CA GLU A 66 -5.10 -13.87 0.69
C GLU A 66 -5.37 -12.77 -0.34
N LEU A 67 -6.58 -12.20 -0.32
CA LEU A 67 -6.94 -11.06 -1.18
C LEU A 67 -6.01 -9.87 -0.95
N GLN A 68 -5.74 -9.49 0.31
CA GLN A 68 -4.86 -8.36 0.60
C GLN A 68 -3.42 -8.60 0.13
N ASN A 69 -2.89 -9.82 0.22
CA ASN A 69 -1.59 -10.15 -0.35
C ASN A 69 -1.57 -9.94 -1.87
N LEU A 70 -2.60 -10.40 -2.59
CA LEU A 70 -2.71 -10.18 -4.05
C LEU A 70 -2.76 -8.69 -4.40
N LEU A 71 -3.49 -7.89 -3.63
CA LEU A 71 -3.59 -6.45 -3.83
C LEU A 71 -2.26 -5.72 -3.55
N LEU A 72 -1.50 -6.15 -2.54
CA LEU A 72 -0.16 -5.61 -2.26
C LEU A 72 0.81 -5.93 -3.41
N ASP A 73 0.74 -7.13 -3.96
CA ASP A 73 1.56 -7.51 -5.12
C ASP A 73 1.21 -6.66 -6.34
N GLN A 74 -0.08 -6.41 -6.59
CA GLN A 74 -0.51 -5.50 -7.66
C GLN A 74 0.01 -4.07 -7.43
N LEU A 75 -0.03 -3.57 -6.19
CA LEU A 75 0.48 -2.24 -5.83
C LEU A 75 1.99 -2.12 -6.11
N LEU A 76 2.78 -3.10 -5.68
CA LEU A 76 4.25 -3.12 -5.88
C LEU A 76 4.65 -3.29 -7.34
N ASN A 77 3.82 -3.98 -8.12
CA ASN A 77 4.06 -4.21 -9.54
C ASN A 77 3.54 -3.08 -10.44
N TRP A 78 2.93 -2.04 -9.89
CA TRP A 78 2.50 -0.89 -10.67
C TRP A 78 3.67 -0.26 -11.42
N ARG A 79 3.46 0.01 -12.71
CA ARG A 79 4.41 0.69 -13.58
C ARG A 79 3.64 1.65 -14.47
N LEU A 80 4.22 2.84 -14.69
CA LEU A 80 3.77 3.71 -15.77
C LEU A 80 4.04 2.99 -17.10
N ALA A 81 3.02 2.72 -17.91
CA ALA A 81 3.19 2.01 -19.17
C ALA A 81 3.94 2.91 -20.18
N PRO A 82 5.03 2.45 -20.82
CA PRO A 82 5.76 3.24 -21.82
C PRO A 82 4.91 3.68 -23.01
N GLN A 83 3.84 2.93 -23.29
CA GLN A 83 2.91 3.13 -24.41
C GLN A 83 1.95 4.31 -24.18
N GLU A 84 1.79 4.74 -22.93
CA GLU A 84 1.01 5.93 -22.56
C GLU A 84 1.87 7.21 -22.56
N ILE A 85 3.17 7.07 -22.84
CA ILE A 85 4.12 8.16 -23.02
C ILE A 85 4.18 8.42 -24.53
N ASN A 86 3.68 9.56 -24.99
CA ASN A 86 3.59 9.89 -26.40
C ASN A 86 4.97 9.72 -27.10
N PRO A 87 5.12 8.78 -28.06
CA PRO A 87 6.40 8.44 -28.67
C PRO A 87 7.00 9.56 -29.51
N ASP A 88 6.23 10.58 -29.92
CA ASP A 88 6.76 11.76 -30.61
C ASP A 88 7.61 12.67 -29.71
N VAL A 89 7.62 12.44 -28.39
CA VAL A 89 8.55 13.08 -27.46
C VAL A 89 9.82 12.24 -27.36
N PHE A 90 10.57 12.17 -28.47
CA PHE A 90 11.95 11.67 -28.49
C PHE A 90 12.86 12.60 -27.68
N SER A 91 12.87 12.47 -26.35
CA SER A 91 14.01 12.73 -25.46
C SER A 91 13.51 12.72 -24.01
N VAL A 92 13.80 11.65 -23.24
CA VAL A 92 13.51 11.62 -21.80
C VAL A 92 14.83 11.57 -21.04
N SER A 93 15.09 12.65 -20.31
CA SER A 93 16.26 12.89 -19.46
C SER A 93 15.91 12.57 -18.01
N LEU A 94 16.57 11.56 -17.41
CA LEU A 94 16.99 11.39 -16.00
C LEU A 94 16.03 11.67 -14.81
N ASN A 95 14.90 12.37 -14.94
CA ASN A 95 14.04 12.79 -13.84
C ASN A 95 12.85 11.84 -13.62
N VAL A 96 12.36 11.16 -14.66
CA VAL A 96 11.32 10.12 -14.53
C VAL A 96 11.79 8.96 -13.67
N ASP A 97 13.03 8.52 -13.89
CA ASP A 97 13.63 7.44 -13.11
C ASP A 97 13.71 7.80 -11.63
N LEU A 98 13.99 9.06 -11.30
CA LEU A 98 14.00 9.57 -9.94
C LEU A 98 12.60 9.59 -9.32
N ILE A 99 11.58 10.02 -10.07
CA ILE A 99 10.17 10.00 -9.63
C ILE A 99 9.72 8.55 -9.36
N CYS A 100 9.96 7.66 -10.32
CA CYS A 100 9.67 6.24 -10.17
C CYS A 100 10.45 5.63 -8.99
N GLN A 101 11.69 6.03 -8.75
CA GLN A 101 12.48 5.58 -7.60
C GLN A 101 11.88 6.08 -6.28
N LYS A 102 11.49 7.36 -6.18
CA LYS A 102 10.85 7.92 -4.97
C LYS A 102 9.53 7.23 -4.69
N LEU A 103 8.69 7.04 -5.72
CA LEU A 103 7.43 6.32 -5.58
C LEU A 103 7.67 4.88 -5.12
N ARG A 104 8.60 4.14 -5.74
CA ARG A 104 8.92 2.77 -5.31
C ARG A 104 9.42 2.71 -3.87
N LYS A 105 10.27 3.66 -3.44
CA LYS A 105 10.74 3.73 -2.05
C LYS A 105 9.58 3.96 -1.08
N PHE A 106 8.68 4.89 -1.42
CA PHE A 106 7.49 5.15 -0.61
C PHE A 106 6.56 3.94 -0.55
N GLN A 107 6.22 3.35 -1.70
CA GLN A 107 5.39 2.16 -1.78
C GLN A 107 6.00 1.00 -1.01
N ALA A 108 7.30 0.72 -1.19
CA ALA A 108 7.98 -0.35 -0.47
C ALA A 108 7.94 -0.14 1.05
N SER A 109 8.12 1.09 1.52
CA SER A 109 8.03 1.40 2.95
C SER A 109 6.62 1.13 3.50
N VAL A 110 5.58 1.64 2.83
CA VAL A 110 4.20 1.49 3.33
C VAL A 110 3.72 0.05 3.19
N VAL A 111 4.05 -0.62 2.09
CA VAL A 111 3.71 -2.04 1.86
C VAL A 111 4.41 -2.93 2.88
N SER A 112 5.68 -2.67 3.22
CA SER A 112 6.37 -3.43 4.26
C SER A 112 5.69 -3.30 5.62
N GLU A 113 5.21 -2.10 5.97
CA GLU A 113 4.49 -1.89 7.23
C GLU A 113 3.10 -2.54 7.20
N PHE A 114 2.37 -2.40 6.09
CA PHE A 114 1.07 -3.04 5.91
C PHE A 114 1.19 -4.56 6.02
N LYS A 115 2.17 -5.13 5.32
CA LYS A 115 2.44 -6.57 5.31
C LYS A 115 2.78 -7.10 6.70
N SER A 116 3.52 -6.35 7.52
CA SER A 116 3.79 -6.73 8.92
C SER A 116 2.51 -6.94 9.74
N TYR A 117 1.49 -6.08 9.57
CA TYR A 117 0.19 -6.27 10.24
C TYR A 117 -0.64 -7.39 9.63
N LEU A 118 -0.48 -7.63 8.33
CA LEU A 118 -1.14 -8.72 7.61
C LEU A 118 -0.59 -10.08 8.06
N ASP A 119 0.72 -10.23 8.08
CA ASP A 119 1.42 -11.45 8.50
C ASP A 119 1.11 -11.79 9.97
N ARG A 120 0.97 -10.79 10.86
CA ARG A 120 0.50 -11.01 12.24
C ARG A 120 -0.94 -11.50 12.30
N THR A 121 -1.80 -10.95 11.45
CA THR A 121 -3.20 -11.37 11.35
C THR A 121 -3.30 -12.81 10.84
N ASP A 122 -2.46 -13.19 9.89
CA ASP A 122 -2.33 -14.56 9.39
C ASP A 122 -1.83 -15.51 10.47
N ASP A 123 -0.75 -15.17 11.17
CA ASP A 123 -0.20 -15.99 12.25
C ASP A 123 -1.25 -16.28 13.34
N LEU A 124 -2.00 -15.26 13.80
CA LEU A 124 -3.09 -15.45 14.76
C LEU A 124 -4.21 -16.34 14.23
N THR A 125 -4.53 -16.21 12.94
CA THR A 125 -5.54 -17.04 12.26
C THR A 125 -5.09 -18.49 12.17
N GLN A 126 -3.82 -18.74 11.84
CA GLN A 126 -3.24 -20.08 11.79
C GLN A 126 -3.14 -20.73 13.18
N GLN A 127 -2.74 -19.96 14.20
CA GLN A 127 -2.74 -20.45 15.59
C GLN A 127 -4.14 -20.89 16.05
N TRP A 128 -5.18 -20.11 15.71
CA TRP A 128 -6.56 -20.50 15.99
C TRP A 128 -6.94 -21.79 15.26
N ARG A 129 -6.65 -21.89 13.96
CA ARG A 129 -6.97 -23.06 13.12
C ARG A 129 -6.32 -24.35 13.62
N GLN A 130 -5.09 -24.24 14.12
CA GLN A 130 -4.33 -25.36 14.68
C GLN A 130 -4.79 -25.75 16.09
N GLY A 131 -5.77 -25.05 16.66
CA GLY A 131 -6.27 -25.31 18.00
C GLY A 131 -5.30 -24.88 19.11
N HIS A 132 -4.34 -24.00 18.81
CA HIS A 132 -3.35 -23.51 19.78
C HIS A 132 -3.92 -22.41 20.69
N LEU A 133 -5.06 -21.82 20.33
CA LEU A 133 -5.69 -20.78 21.12
C LEU A 133 -6.81 -21.36 21.98
N ASP A 134 -6.72 -21.14 23.29
CA ASP A 134 -7.87 -21.33 24.17
C ASP A 134 -8.91 -20.22 23.97
N TYR A 135 -10.01 -20.28 24.72
CA TYR A 135 -11.09 -19.29 24.62
C TYR A 135 -10.62 -17.84 24.91
N SER A 136 -9.78 -17.64 25.93
CA SER A 136 -9.27 -16.32 26.28
C SER A 136 -8.29 -15.80 25.23
N ALA A 137 -7.41 -16.67 24.75
CA ALA A 137 -6.45 -16.38 23.70
C ALA A 137 -7.15 -16.07 22.37
N THR A 138 -8.25 -16.76 22.06
CA THR A 138 -9.08 -16.48 20.86
C THR A 138 -9.68 -15.08 20.92
N ILE A 139 -10.23 -14.68 22.07
CA ILE A 139 -10.74 -13.31 22.27
C ILE A 139 -9.63 -12.28 22.07
N GLN A 140 -8.44 -12.55 22.59
CA GLN A 140 -7.32 -11.64 22.47
C GLN A 140 -6.80 -11.55 21.02
N ALA A 141 -6.74 -12.68 20.31
CA ALA A 141 -6.37 -12.73 18.91
C ALA A 141 -7.31 -11.89 18.05
N LEU A 142 -8.63 -12.02 18.22
CA LEU A 142 -9.59 -11.22 17.44
C LEU A 142 -9.50 -9.71 17.73
N LYS A 143 -9.19 -9.30 18.96
CA LYS A 143 -8.90 -7.89 19.28
C LYS A 143 -7.63 -7.40 18.61
N GLU A 144 -6.60 -8.23 18.53
CA GLU A 144 -5.36 -7.87 17.86
C GLU A 144 -5.54 -7.78 16.35
N ILE A 145 -6.30 -8.71 15.75
CA ILE A 145 -6.70 -8.66 14.34
C ILE A 145 -7.48 -7.37 14.06
N GLU A 146 -8.40 -6.95 14.95
CA GLU A 146 -9.11 -5.66 14.84
C GLU A 146 -8.12 -4.49 14.76
N GLN A 147 -7.16 -4.44 15.68
CA GLN A 147 -6.15 -3.38 15.71
C GLN A 147 -5.25 -3.39 14.48
N ASN A 148 -4.81 -4.56 14.02
CA ASN A 148 -4.01 -4.72 12.81
C ASN A 148 -4.78 -4.21 11.59
N THR A 149 -6.06 -4.57 11.47
CA THR A 149 -6.95 -4.11 10.39
C THR A 149 -7.13 -2.58 10.41
N MET A 150 -7.27 -1.98 11.60
CA MET A 150 -7.33 -0.51 11.73
C MET A 150 -6.03 0.17 11.29
N ARG A 151 -4.87 -0.39 11.64
CA ARG A 151 -3.56 0.13 11.21
C ARG A 151 -3.36 0.00 9.70
N GLN A 152 -3.76 -1.12 9.12
CA GLN A 152 -3.79 -1.32 7.66
C GLN A 152 -4.64 -0.27 6.95
N SER A 153 -5.83 0.06 7.49
CA SER A 153 -6.69 1.13 6.97
C SER A 153 -5.99 2.49 6.98
N GLN A 154 -5.29 2.84 8.07
CA GLN A 154 -4.52 4.08 8.15
C GLN A 154 -3.36 4.12 7.14
N LEU A 155 -2.70 3.00 6.90
CA LEU A 155 -1.63 2.89 5.90
C LEU A 155 -2.17 3.01 4.48
N LEU A 156 -3.36 2.46 4.20
CA LEU A 156 -4.04 2.65 2.93
C LEU A 156 -4.35 4.13 2.71
N GLU A 157 -4.85 4.86 3.72
CA GLU A 157 -5.08 6.30 3.59
C GLU A 157 -3.76 7.05 3.34
N LYS A 158 -2.64 6.66 3.95
CA LYS A 158 -1.33 7.24 3.62
C LYS A 158 -0.93 6.99 2.17
N LEU A 159 -1.18 5.79 1.63
CA LEU A 159 -0.93 5.47 0.23
C LEU A 159 -1.79 6.34 -0.70
N LEU A 160 -3.08 6.49 -0.37
CA LEU A 160 -4.05 7.25 -1.17
C LEU A 160 -3.75 8.74 -1.24
N ASN A 161 -3.18 9.28 -0.17
CA ASN A 161 -2.80 10.68 -0.09
C ASN A 161 -1.37 10.96 -0.59
N TRP A 162 -0.71 9.96 -1.19
CA TRP A 162 0.59 10.20 -1.82
C TRP A 162 0.43 11.07 -3.07
N GLY A 163 1.30 12.08 -3.18
CA GLY A 163 1.42 12.91 -4.36
C GLY A 163 2.87 13.32 -4.57
N PHE A 164 3.24 13.48 -5.84
CA PHE A 164 4.54 14.01 -6.21
C PHE A 164 4.50 15.54 -6.26
N GLU A 165 5.37 16.19 -5.48
CA GLU A 165 5.57 17.65 -5.48
C GLU A 165 6.89 18.01 -6.17
N PRO A 166 6.88 18.49 -7.43
CA PRO A 166 8.10 18.78 -8.18
C PRO A 166 8.97 19.87 -7.52
N ASN A 167 8.38 20.84 -6.82
CA ASN A 167 9.11 21.93 -6.17
C ASN A 167 10.03 21.48 -5.03
N LYS A 168 9.84 20.26 -4.48
CA LYS A 168 10.74 19.67 -3.47
C LYS A 168 12.04 19.12 -4.09
N LEU A 169 12.10 18.91 -5.41
CA LEU A 169 13.30 18.41 -6.09
C LEU A 169 14.36 19.49 -6.31
N ASP A 170 13.97 20.70 -6.68
CA ASP A 170 14.91 21.79 -6.95
C ASP A 170 15.77 22.13 -5.70
N TYR A 171 15.20 21.95 -4.52
CA TYR A 171 15.89 22.11 -3.25
C TYR A 171 16.92 20.99 -2.99
N GLU A 172 16.56 19.73 -3.25
CA GLU A 172 17.47 18.59 -3.10
C GLU A 172 18.63 18.62 -4.11
N PHE A 173 18.38 19.06 -5.35
CA PHE A 173 19.43 19.25 -6.36
C PHE A 173 20.37 20.42 -6.01
N SER A 174 19.84 21.50 -5.44
CA SER A 174 20.67 22.60 -4.93
C SER A 174 21.62 22.12 -3.84
N ILE A 175 21.14 21.31 -2.88
CA ILE A 175 21.97 20.77 -1.79
C ILE A 175 23.01 19.77 -2.31
N ALA A 176 22.62 18.82 -3.18
CA ALA A 176 23.54 17.84 -3.73
C ALA A 176 24.66 18.49 -4.56
N SER A 177 24.35 19.54 -5.33
CA SER A 177 25.34 20.28 -6.12
C SER A 177 26.30 21.13 -5.28
N GLN A 178 25.92 21.48 -4.05
CA GLN A 178 26.77 22.18 -3.09
C GLN A 178 27.67 21.21 -2.33
N ALA A 179 27.20 19.99 -2.05
CA ALA A 179 27.99 18.94 -1.39
C ALA A 179 29.10 18.35 -2.29
N GLU A 180 28.91 18.31 -3.62
CA GLU A 180 29.97 17.88 -4.56
C GLU A 180 31.05 18.94 -4.84
N LYS A 181 30.86 20.18 -4.35
CA LYS A 181 31.79 21.31 -4.55
C LYS A 181 32.60 21.67 -3.30
N ALA A 182 32.39 20.96 -2.19
CA ALA A 182 33.12 21.11 -0.93
C ALA A 182 34.10 19.94 -0.74
#